data_AF-A0A534TZR8-F1
#
_entry.id   AF-A0A534TZR8-F1
#
_cell.length_a   1.000
_cell.length_b   1.000
_cell.length_c   1.000
_cell.angle_alpha   90.00
_cell.angle_beta   90.00
_cell.angle_gamma   90.00
#
_symmetry.space_group_name_H-M   'P 1'
#
loop_
_entity.id
_entity.type
_entity.pdbx_description
1 polymer ?
#
loop_
_entity_poly.entity_id
_entity_poly.type
_entity_poly.pdbx_seq_one_letter_code
_entity_poly.pdbx_strand_id
1 'polypeptide(L)'
;MRELMIALARMRLETRTGTITAEIVRKALRQHVDRPSPIDVLPLDRIETDYIVAALALCDGNQTLAARRLGIGRSTLLRKLKAGAPPRNRAA
;
A
#
# COMPACT_ATOMS: atom_id res chain seq x y z
N MET A 1 -0.38 7.30 -36.80
CA MET A 1 -1.24 7.75 -35.68
C MET A 1 -0.69 7.47 -34.27
N ARG A 2 0.28 6.57 -34.04
CA ARG A 2 0.82 6.28 -32.68
C ARG A 2 1.73 7.38 -32.11
N GLU A 3 2.57 7.99 -32.94
CA GLU A 3 3.50 9.06 -32.53
C GLU A 3 2.78 10.28 -31.92
N LEU A 4 1.64 10.68 -32.50
CA LEU A 4 0.88 11.86 -32.05
C LEU A 4 0.24 11.65 -30.66
N MET A 5 -0.18 10.42 -30.35
CA MET A 5 -0.78 10.08 -29.06
C MET A 5 0.26 10.04 -27.93
N ILE A 6 1.47 9.59 -28.23
CA ILE A 6 2.57 9.55 -27.26
C ILE A 6 3.04 10.98 -26.92
N ALA A 7 3.09 11.86 -27.93
CA ALA A 7 3.43 13.27 -27.73
C ALA A 7 2.39 14.03 -26.87
N LEU A 8 1.09 13.82 -27.12
CA LEU A 8 0.01 14.40 -26.30
C LEU A 8 -0.01 13.87 -24.87
N ALA A 9 0.30 12.59 -24.66
CA ALA A 9 0.38 12.00 -23.32
C ALA A 9 1.55 12.56 -22.49
N ARG A 10 2.68 12.89 -23.13
CA ARG A 10 3.81 13.58 -22.46
C ARG A 10 3.53 15.06 -22.20
N MET A 11 2.85 15.76 -23.10
CA MET A 11 2.49 17.18 -22.93
C MET A 11 1.48 17.42 -21.80
N ARG A 12 0.64 16.44 -21.41
CA ARG A 12 -0.30 16.65 -20.30
C ARG A 12 0.34 16.58 -18.90
N LEU A 13 1.62 16.20 -18.82
CA LEU A 13 2.47 16.38 -17.63
C LEU A 13 3.10 17.77 -17.57
N GLU A 14 2.75 18.66 -18.49
CA GLU A 14 3.20 20.04 -18.51
C GLU A 14 2.43 20.89 -17.49
N THR A 15 2.63 20.58 -16.20
CA THR A 15 2.78 21.62 -15.19
C THR A 15 4.07 22.37 -15.50
N ARG A 16 3.99 23.23 -16.51
CA ARG A 16 4.99 24.27 -16.79
C ARG A 16 5.16 25.07 -15.51
N THR A 17 6.29 24.89 -14.83
CA THR A 17 6.81 25.77 -13.77
C THR A 17 5.79 26.18 -12.70
N GLY A 18 5.17 25.20 -12.04
CA GLY A 18 4.39 25.44 -10.82
C GLY A 18 4.91 24.53 -9.73
N THR A 19 5.39 25.09 -8.62
CA THR A 19 5.74 24.29 -7.44
C THR A 19 4.53 23.47 -7.03
N ILE A 20 4.67 22.15 -7.00
CA ILE A 20 3.64 21.26 -6.47
C ILE A 20 3.60 21.50 -4.96
N THR A 21 2.65 22.32 -4.52
CA THR A 21 2.45 22.57 -3.09
C THR A 21 1.72 21.38 -2.48
N ALA A 22 1.98 21.13 -1.19
CA ALA A 22 1.25 20.10 -0.44
C ALA A 22 -0.28 20.33 -0.48
N GLU A 23 -0.73 21.58 -0.66
CA GLU A 23 -2.14 21.91 -0.78
C GLU A 23 -2.75 21.43 -2.10
N ILE A 24 -2.05 21.59 -3.23
CA ILE A 24 -2.49 21.08 -4.53
C ILE A 24 -2.60 19.54 -4.48
N VAL A 25 -1.60 18.89 -3.88
CA VAL A 25 -1.62 17.44 -3.68
C VAL A 25 -2.79 17.01 -2.80
N ARG A 26 -3.02 17.68 -1.66
CA ARG A 26 -4.16 17.40 -0.78
C ARG A 26 -5.50 17.54 -1.51
N LYS A 27 -5.69 18.63 -2.25
CA LYS A 27 -6.93 18.88 -3.00
C LYS A 27 -7.16 17.83 -4.08
N ALA A 28 -6.13 17.47 -4.84
CA ALA A 28 -6.22 16.43 -5.87
C ALA A 28 -6.49 15.04 -5.27
N LEU A 29 -5.84 14.69 -4.15
CA LEU A 29 -6.07 13.44 -3.44
C LEU A 29 -7.49 13.35 -2.89
N ARG A 30 -8.01 14.39 -2.21
CA ARG A 30 -9.40 14.37 -1.71
C ARG A 30 -10.42 14.07 -2.82
N GLN A 31 -10.23 14.69 -3.99
CA GLN A 31 -11.12 14.47 -5.13
C GLN A 31 -11.12 13.03 -5.68
N HIS A 32 -10.05 12.26 -5.42
CA HIS A 32 -9.91 10.88 -5.90
C HIS A 32 -10.12 9.82 -4.80
N VAL A 33 -9.85 10.15 -3.54
CA VAL A 33 -9.98 9.23 -2.40
C VAL A 33 -11.44 9.00 -2.00
N ASP A 34 -12.33 9.96 -2.26
CA ASP A 34 -13.74 9.88 -1.86
C ASP A 34 -14.59 8.94 -2.73
N ARG A 35 -14.02 8.36 -3.81
CA ARG A 35 -14.73 7.42 -4.67
C ARG A 35 -14.07 6.05 -4.65
N PRO A 36 -14.58 5.07 -3.89
CA PRO A 36 -14.08 3.71 -3.98
C PRO A 36 -14.27 3.20 -5.41
N SER A 37 -13.16 2.92 -6.08
CA SER A 37 -13.11 2.22 -7.35
C SER A 37 -13.39 0.73 -7.11
N PRO A 38 -14.04 0.01 -8.05
CA PRO A 38 -14.20 -1.45 -7.96
C PRO A 38 -12.87 -2.21 -7.88
N ILE A 39 -11.75 -1.57 -8.24
CA ILE A 39 -10.38 -2.10 -8.14
C ILE A 39 -9.80 -1.92 -6.72
N ASP A 40 -10.47 -1.17 -5.83
CA ASP A 40 -10.00 -0.81 -4.49
C ASP A 40 -10.39 -1.84 -3.41
N VAL A 41 -11.16 -2.87 -3.75
CA VAL A 41 -11.46 -3.97 -2.81
C VAL A 41 -10.25 -4.90 -2.78
N LEU A 42 -9.36 -4.66 -1.82
CA LEU A 42 -8.23 -5.53 -1.55
C LEU A 42 -8.72 -6.88 -1.02
N PRO A 43 -8.07 -8.00 -1.42
CA PRO A 43 -8.32 -9.29 -0.80
C PRO A 43 -8.11 -9.22 0.72
N LEU A 44 -8.96 -9.93 1.47
CA LEU A 44 -8.94 -9.91 2.93
C LEU A 44 -7.57 -10.32 3.50
N ASP A 45 -6.93 -11.30 2.88
CA ASP A 45 -5.58 -11.76 3.25
C ASP A 45 -4.51 -10.67 3.09
N ARG A 46 -4.69 -9.78 2.11
CA ARG A 46 -3.78 -8.64 1.89
C ARG A 46 -3.97 -7.59 2.97
N ILE A 47 -5.23 -7.23 3.25
CA ILE A 47 -5.57 -6.29 4.33
C ILE A 47 -5.06 -6.82 5.67
N GLU A 48 -5.27 -8.10 5.95
CA GLU A 48 -4.78 -8.76 7.16
C GLU A 48 -3.25 -8.70 7.26
N THR A 49 -2.54 -9.00 6.18
CA THR A 49 -1.07 -8.95 6.16
C THR A 49 -0.56 -7.54 6.42
N ASP A 50 -1.12 -6.53 5.74
CA ASP A 50 -0.73 -5.13 5.91
C ASP A 50 -1.02 -4.66 7.36
N TYR A 51 -2.14 -5.12 7.95
CA TYR A 51 -2.49 -4.82 9.33
C TYR A 51 -1.53 -5.47 10.36
N ILE A 52 -1.11 -6.72 10.13
CA ILE A 52 -0.12 -7.40 10.98
C ILE A 52 1.23 -6.68 10.92
N VAL A 53 1.66 -6.22 9.74
CA VAL A 53 2.90 -5.46 9.57
C VAL A 53 2.82 -4.13 10.31
N ALA A 54 1.71 -3.41 10.20
CA ALA A 54 1.50 -2.17 10.95
C ALA A 54 1.53 -2.39 12.47
N ALA A 55 0.89 -3.45 12.96
CA ALA A 55 0.91 -3.81 14.37
C ALA A 55 2.32 -4.16 14.87
N LEU A 56 3.14 -4.84 14.06
CA LEU A 56 4.53 -5.12 14.39
C LEU A 56 5.37 -3.84 14.46
N ALA A 57 5.17 -2.91 13.51
CA ALA A 57 5.87 -1.63 13.51
C ALA A 57 5.55 -0.80 14.77
N LEU A 58 4.27 -0.75 15.19
CA LEU A 58 3.84 -0.11 16.44
C LEU A 58 4.32 -0.81 17.71
N CYS A 59 4.88 -2.01 17.60
CA CYS A 59 5.42 -2.79 18.70
C CYS A 59 6.94 -2.98 18.59
N ASP A 60 7.65 -2.20 17.77
CA ASP A 60 9.09 -2.32 17.54
C ASP A 60 9.53 -3.75 17.15
N GLY A 61 8.68 -4.44 16.39
CA GLY A 61 8.91 -5.84 15.99
C GLY A 61 8.62 -6.89 17.06
N ASN A 62 8.16 -6.50 18.26
CA ASN A 62 7.81 -7.43 19.32
C ASN A 62 6.55 -8.24 18.95
N GLN A 63 6.76 -9.44 18.44
CA GLN A 63 5.71 -10.35 17.97
C GLN A 63 4.70 -10.74 19.05
N THR A 64 5.14 -10.92 20.30
CA THR A 64 4.25 -11.29 21.40
C THR A 64 3.32 -10.14 21.77
N LEU A 65 3.87 -8.92 21.82
CA LEU A 65 3.10 -7.71 22.06
C LEU A 65 2.13 -7.41 20.91
N ALA A 66 2.58 -7.53 19.67
CA ALA A 66 1.75 -7.34 18.49
C ALA A 66 0.60 -8.35 18.43
N ALA A 67 0.87 -9.64 18.67
CA ALA A 67 -0.14 -10.68 18.73
C ALA A 67 -1.20 -10.40 19.81
N ARG A 68 -0.75 -9.97 21.00
CA ARG A 68 -1.66 -9.58 22.09
C ARG A 68 -2.54 -8.39 21.71
N ARG A 69 -1.99 -7.37 21.05
CA ARG A 69 -2.76 -6.20 20.58
C ARG A 69 -3.75 -6.56 19.47
N LEU A 70 -3.40 -7.53 18.63
CA LEU A 70 -4.28 -8.07 17.59
C LEU A 70 -5.32 -9.08 18.11
N GLY A 71 -5.26 -9.46 19.39
CA GLY A 71 -6.17 -10.45 19.97
C GLY A 71 -5.97 -11.88 19.46
N ILE A 72 -4.77 -12.21 18.95
CA ILE A 72 -4.45 -13.54 18.40
C ILE A 72 -3.29 -14.19 19.14
N GLY A 73 -3.18 -15.51 19.04
CA GLY A 73 -2.02 -16.25 19.53
C GLY A 73 -0.75 -15.92 18.73
N ARG A 74 0.41 -15.92 19.40
CA ARG A 74 1.72 -15.71 18.74
C ARG A 74 1.98 -16.70 17.60
N SER A 75 1.62 -17.97 17.79
CA SER A 75 1.73 -19.01 16.75
C SER A 75 0.88 -18.70 15.52
N THR A 76 -0.33 -18.16 15.72
CA THR A 76 -1.21 -17.69 14.64
C THR A 76 -0.60 -16.53 13.88
N LEU A 77 -0.05 -15.52 14.58
CA LEU A 77 0.64 -14.40 13.96
C LEU A 77 1.81 -14.88 13.08
N LEU A 78 2.65 -15.78 13.60
CA LEU A 78 3.77 -16.34 12.85
C LEU A 78 3.32 -17.14 11.62
N ARG A 79 2.24 -17.91 11.74
CA ARG A 79 1.66 -18.64 10.60
C ARG A 79 1.17 -17.69 9.51
N LYS A 80 0.48 -16.61 9.89
CA LYS A 80 -0.03 -15.59 8.96
C LYS A 80 1.11 -14.85 8.26
N LEU A 81 2.18 -14.50 8.98
CA LEU A 81 3.38 -13.92 8.39
C LEU A 81 4.06 -14.85 7.37
N LYS A 82 4.11 -16.16 7.65
CA LYS A 82 4.67 -17.13 6.70
C LYS A 82 3.81 -17.29 5.45
N ALA A 83 2.49 -17.23 5.59
CA ALA A 83 1.56 -17.34 4.47
C ALA A 83 1.56 -16.09 3.57
N GLY A 84 1.72 -14.90 4.16
CA GLY A 84 1.80 -13.64 3.43
C GLY A 84 3.20 -13.26 2.93
N ALA A 85 4.26 -13.95 3.37
CA ALA A 85 5.61 -13.73 2.88
C ALA A 85 5.74 -14.29 1.44
N PRO A 86 6.21 -13.51 0.45
CA PRO A 86 6.55 -14.06 -0.85
C PRO A 86 7.60 -15.18 -0.67
N PRO A 87 7.53 -16.27 -1.47
CA PRO A 87 8.46 -17.39 -1.34
C PRO A 87 9.89 -16.87 -1.41
N ARG A 88 10.68 -17.12 -0.37
CA ARG A 88 12.09 -16.74 -0.33
C ARG A 88 12.81 -17.60 -1.36
N ASN A 89 13.01 -17.08 -2.57
CA ASN A 89 13.86 -17.71 -3.56
C ASN A 89 15.28 -17.78 -2.97
N ARG A 90 15.64 -18.96 -2.45
CA ARG A 90 17.02 -19.28 -2.13
C ARG A 90 17.66 -19.65 -3.46
N ALA A 91 18.27 -18.67 -4.12
CA ALA A 91 19.19 -18.93 -5.21
C ALA A 91 20.30 -19.87 -4.67
N ALA A 92 20.37 -21.05 -5.28
CA ALA A 92 21.49 -21.97 -5.23
C ALA A 92 22.46 -21.64 -6.36
#